data_AF-A0A937A9D6-F1
#
_entry.id   AF-A0A937A9D6-F1
#
_cell.length_a   1.000
_cell.length_b   1.000
_cell.length_c   1.000
_cell.angle_alpha   90.00
_cell.angle_beta   90.00
_cell.angle_gamma   90.00
#
_symmetry.space_group_name_H-M   'P 1'
#
loop_
_entity.id
_entity.type
_entity.pdbx_description
1 polymer ?
#
loop_
_entity_poly.entity_id
_entity_poly.type
_entity_poly.pdbx_seq_one_letter_code
_entity_poly.pdbx_strand_id
1 'polypeptide(L)'
;MTTPESIHRLLTVATSLIDQAAGEIRDSKLEPVRENIEHIGRAIAELFEIQQQIYRLQPDLMPDYLKQPSEYSEANRLLTEYMYNASEFEIAGNHERAIQTLQEFLGLESSELHRNIAEGEIKRLQGAAGA
;
A
#
# COMPACT_ATOMS: atom_id res chain seq x y z
N MET A 1 25.45 20.26 -12.79
CA MET A 1 24.71 19.39 -13.73
C MET A 1 23.78 18.53 -12.91
N THR A 2 22.52 18.44 -13.29
CA THR A 2 21.54 17.57 -12.61
C THR A 2 21.78 16.14 -13.07
N THR A 3 22.10 15.23 -12.15
CA THR A 3 22.38 13.83 -12.46
C THR A 3 21.24 12.93 -11.97
N PRO A 4 21.07 11.72 -12.53
CA PRO A 4 20.09 10.74 -12.03
C PRO A 4 20.21 10.49 -10.52
N GLU A 5 21.41 10.51 -9.95
CA GLU A 5 21.66 10.37 -8.51
C GLU A 5 21.07 11.53 -7.70
N SER A 6 21.18 12.77 -8.22
CA SER A 6 20.60 13.95 -7.57
C SER A 6 19.07 13.86 -7.56
N ILE A 7 18.47 13.47 -8.68
CA ILE A 7 17.01 13.27 -8.79
C ILE A 7 16.58 12.13 -7.87
N HIS A 8 17.27 10.99 -7.89
CA HIS A 8 17.00 9.84 -7.03
C HIS A 8 17.02 10.20 -5.55
N ARG A 9 18.02 10.98 -5.11
CA ARG A 9 18.12 11.47 -3.73
C ARG A 9 16.93 12.34 -3.36
N LEU A 10 16.56 13.29 -4.23
CA LEU A 10 15.41 14.18 -3.98
C LEU A 10 14.10 13.40 -3.89
N LEU A 11 13.87 12.44 -4.81
CA LEU A 11 12.69 11.60 -4.81
C LEU A 11 12.64 10.70 -3.56
N THR A 12 13.78 10.13 -3.14
CA THR A 12 13.86 9.32 -1.92
C THR A 12 13.46 10.13 -0.69
N VAL A 13 13.99 11.37 -0.55
CA VAL A 13 13.62 12.27 0.55
C VAL A 13 12.13 12.64 0.48
N ALA A 14 11.61 12.96 -0.71
CA ALA A 14 10.20 13.30 -0.90
C ALA A 14 9.28 12.14 -0.49
N THR A 15 9.56 10.92 -0.94
CA THR A 15 8.77 9.73 -0.57
C THR A 15 8.78 9.52 0.94
N SER A 16 9.92 9.68 1.63
CA SER A 16 9.97 9.55 3.10
C SER A 16 9.13 10.60 3.83
N LEU A 17 9.16 11.87 3.37
CA LEU A 17 8.37 12.94 3.99
C LEU A 17 6.86 12.75 3.75
N ILE A 18 6.48 12.28 2.57
CA ILE A 18 5.10 12.02 2.20
C ILE A 18 4.55 10.81 2.99
N ASP A 19 5.34 9.75 3.17
CA ASP A 19 4.98 8.60 4.00
C ASP A 19 4.78 9.01 5.47
N GLN A 20 5.66 9.85 6.01
CA GLN A 20 5.48 10.43 7.34
C GLN A 20 4.17 11.23 7.44
N ALA A 21 3.86 12.04 6.42
CA ALA A 21 2.61 12.80 6.38
C ALA A 21 1.37 11.89 6.38
N ALA A 22 1.43 10.72 5.72
CA ALA A 22 0.36 9.72 5.80
C ALA A 22 0.14 9.23 7.25
N GLY A 23 1.23 8.95 7.96
CA GLY A 23 1.20 8.61 9.38
C GLY A 23 0.55 9.70 10.22
N GLU A 24 0.96 10.96 10.03
CA GLU A 24 0.41 12.11 10.74
C GLU A 24 -1.08 12.38 10.42
N ILE A 25 -1.51 12.18 9.16
CA ILE A 25 -2.93 12.28 8.75
C ILE A 25 -3.76 11.25 9.51
N ARG A 26 -3.30 10.00 9.57
CA ARG A 26 -3.97 8.92 10.29
C ARG A 26 -4.05 9.23 11.79
N ASP A 27 -2.94 9.64 12.39
CA ASP A 27 -2.83 9.83 13.83
C ASP A 27 -3.61 11.09 14.30
N SER A 28 -3.64 12.14 13.47
CA SER A 28 -4.40 13.37 13.73
C SER A 28 -5.89 13.28 13.38
N LYS A 29 -6.31 12.24 12.65
CA LYS A 29 -7.66 12.07 12.10
C LYS A 29 -8.07 13.26 11.21
N LEU A 30 -7.18 13.67 10.31
CA LEU A 30 -7.49 14.72 9.34
C LEU A 30 -8.52 14.24 8.32
N GLU A 31 -9.78 14.63 8.51
CA GLU A 31 -10.90 14.19 7.68
C GLU A 31 -10.91 14.83 6.28
N PRO A 32 -11.33 14.09 5.23
CA PRO A 32 -11.71 12.68 5.27
C PRO A 32 -10.45 11.78 5.22
N VAL A 33 -10.23 10.99 6.28
CA VAL A 33 -8.93 10.31 6.51
C VAL A 33 -8.59 9.35 5.37
N ARG A 34 -9.57 8.54 4.93
CA ARG A 34 -9.36 7.52 3.91
C ARG A 34 -8.90 8.13 2.59
N GLU A 35 -9.63 9.12 2.10
CA GLU A 35 -9.37 9.77 0.82
C GLU A 35 -8.03 10.51 0.86
N ASN A 36 -7.69 11.13 1.98
CA ASN A 36 -6.38 11.75 2.18
C ASN A 36 -5.25 10.72 2.09
N ILE A 37 -5.38 9.56 2.75
CA ILE A 37 -4.40 8.46 2.65
C ILE A 37 -4.33 7.91 1.22
N GLU A 38 -5.44 7.78 0.51
CA GLU A 38 -5.45 7.37 -0.90
C GLU A 38 -4.75 8.39 -1.82
N HIS A 39 -4.93 9.69 -1.57
CA HIS A 39 -4.21 10.74 -2.30
C HIS A 39 -2.70 10.64 -2.08
N ILE A 40 -2.27 10.40 -0.85
CA ILE A 40 -0.86 10.19 -0.53
C ILE A 40 -0.33 8.93 -1.22
N GLY A 41 -1.05 7.80 -1.14
CA GLY A 41 -0.67 6.55 -1.80
C GLY A 41 -0.49 6.71 -3.31
N ARG A 42 -1.42 7.40 -3.98
CA ARG A 42 -1.31 7.74 -5.42
C ARG A 42 -0.07 8.57 -5.71
N ALA A 43 0.21 9.60 -4.91
CA ALA A 43 1.41 10.43 -5.08
C ALA A 43 2.71 9.61 -4.93
N ILE A 44 2.78 8.72 -3.93
CA ILE A 44 3.92 7.83 -3.73
C ILE A 44 4.12 6.91 -4.95
N ALA A 45 3.05 6.32 -5.49
CA ALA A 45 3.13 5.46 -6.67
C ALA A 45 3.72 6.19 -7.89
N GLU A 46 3.29 7.43 -8.16
CA GLU A 46 3.83 8.26 -9.23
C GLU A 46 5.33 8.55 -9.04
N LEU A 47 5.79 8.79 -7.81
CA LEU A 47 7.22 8.98 -7.52
C LEU A 47 8.02 7.68 -7.75
N PHE A 48 7.46 6.54 -7.38
CA PHE A 48 8.08 5.23 -7.61
C PHE A 48 8.25 4.94 -9.11
N GLU A 49 7.29 5.30 -9.96
CA GLU A 49 7.44 5.14 -11.41
C GLU A 49 8.64 5.90 -11.96
N ILE A 50 8.90 7.12 -11.45
CA ILE A 50 10.08 7.89 -11.83
C ILE A 50 11.36 7.23 -11.29
N GLN A 51 11.35 6.75 -10.05
CA GLN A 51 12.49 6.02 -9.48
C GLN A 51 12.80 4.74 -10.27
N GLN A 52 11.79 4.02 -10.76
CA GLN A 52 11.96 2.85 -11.63
C GLN A 52 12.63 3.21 -12.96
N GLN A 53 12.29 4.36 -13.55
CA GLN A 53 12.98 4.85 -14.75
C GLN A 53 14.46 5.14 -14.45
N ILE A 54 14.76 5.73 -13.29
CA ILE A 54 16.14 5.96 -12.86
C ILE A 54 16.89 4.64 -12.67
N TYR A 55 16.27 3.63 -12.05
CA TYR A 55 16.91 2.33 -11.86
C TYR A 55 17.19 1.59 -13.17
N ARG A 56 16.37 1.80 -14.21
CA ARG A 56 16.67 1.28 -15.56
C ARG A 56 17.90 1.94 -16.18
N LEU A 57 18.13 3.23 -15.90
CA LEU A 57 19.30 3.98 -16.38
C LEU A 57 20.56 3.69 -15.57
N GLN A 58 20.41 3.53 -14.25
CA GLN A 58 21.51 3.33 -13.31
C GLN A 58 21.11 2.32 -12.23
N PRO A 59 21.22 1.01 -12.52
CA PRO A 59 20.76 -0.07 -11.63
C PRO A 59 21.41 -0.06 -10.24
N ASP A 60 22.63 0.48 -10.12
CA ASP A 60 23.36 0.56 -8.85
C ASP A 60 22.67 1.47 -7.81
N LEU A 61 21.79 2.38 -8.25
CA LEU A 61 20.99 3.22 -7.34
C LEU A 61 19.81 2.49 -6.73
N MET A 62 19.43 1.32 -7.25
CA MET A 62 18.38 0.51 -6.66
C MET A 62 18.85 0.00 -5.28
N PRO A 63 18.07 0.17 -4.21
CA PRO A 63 18.36 -0.44 -2.92
C PRO A 63 18.41 -1.97 -3.01
N ASP A 64 19.30 -2.60 -2.24
CA ASP A 64 19.51 -4.06 -2.31
C ASP A 64 18.25 -4.87 -1.98
N TYR A 65 17.42 -4.37 -1.06
CA TYR A 65 16.13 -5.00 -0.72
C TYR A 65 15.09 -4.95 -1.84
N LEU A 66 15.29 -4.10 -2.87
CA LEU A 66 14.47 -4.06 -4.08
C LEU A 66 15.07 -4.86 -5.24
N LYS A 67 16.36 -5.24 -5.16
CA LYS A 67 17.04 -6.02 -6.21
C LYS A 67 16.61 -7.49 -6.22
N GLN A 68 16.16 -8.00 -5.07
CA GLN A 68 15.67 -9.37 -4.97
C GLN A 68 14.15 -9.36 -4.90
N PRO A 69 13.47 -10.29 -5.61
CA PRO A 69 12.06 -10.54 -5.35
C PRO A 69 11.88 -10.81 -3.85
N SER A 70 10.95 -10.09 -3.22
CA SER A 70 10.57 -10.40 -1.84
C SER A 70 10.21 -11.88 -1.74
N GLU A 71 10.65 -12.56 -0.68
CA GLU A 71 10.21 -13.93 -0.37
C GLU A 71 8.67 -14.03 -0.34
N TYR A 72 8.02 -12.90 -0.06
CA TYR A 72 6.57 -12.76 -0.03
C TYR A 72 5.99 -12.12 -1.29
N SER A 73 6.67 -12.08 -2.45
CA SER A 73 6.16 -11.34 -3.62
C SER A 73 4.76 -11.80 -4.06
N GLU A 74 4.50 -13.12 -4.06
CA GLU A 74 3.18 -13.66 -4.40
C GLU A 74 2.14 -13.39 -3.31
N ALA A 75 2.50 -13.55 -2.03
CA ALA A 75 1.60 -13.25 -0.91
C ALA A 75 1.22 -11.76 -0.86
N ASN A 76 2.17 -10.87 -1.09
CA ASN A 76 1.95 -9.42 -1.20
C ASN A 76 1.06 -9.09 -2.39
N ARG A 77 1.28 -9.72 -3.55
CA ARG A 77 0.45 -9.52 -4.74
C ARG A 77 -0.99 -9.97 -4.48
N LEU A 78 -1.16 -11.16 -3.92
CA LEU A 78 -2.46 -11.73 -3.59
C LEU A 78 -3.20 -10.86 -2.57
N LEU A 79 -2.52 -10.46 -1.48
CA LEU A 79 -3.10 -9.58 -0.49
C LEU A 79 -3.55 -8.25 -1.10
N THR A 80 -2.73 -7.64 -1.96
CA THR A 80 -3.06 -6.37 -2.63
C THR A 80 -4.33 -6.49 -3.47
N GLU A 81 -4.46 -7.56 -4.27
CA GLU A 81 -5.63 -7.81 -5.10
C GLU A 81 -6.91 -7.97 -4.27
N TYR A 82 -6.84 -8.76 -3.20
CA TYR A 82 -7.98 -8.99 -2.31
C TYR A 82 -8.37 -7.74 -1.52
N MET A 83 -7.40 -6.97 -1.03
CA MET A 83 -7.63 -5.69 -0.35
C MET A 83 -8.28 -4.66 -1.28
N TYR A 84 -7.81 -4.57 -2.54
CA TYR A 84 -8.41 -3.69 -3.55
C TYR A 84 -9.87 -4.07 -3.81
N ASN A 85 -10.14 -5.34 -4.08
CA ASN A 85 -11.50 -5.82 -4.34
C ASN A 85 -12.43 -5.59 -3.13
N ALA A 86 -11.94 -5.83 -1.91
CA ALA A 86 -12.71 -5.54 -0.70
C ALA A 86 -13.01 -4.04 -0.54
N SER A 87 -12.04 -3.18 -0.84
CA SER A 87 -12.22 -1.72 -0.84
C SER A 87 -13.30 -1.28 -1.83
N GLU A 88 -13.30 -1.83 -3.05
CA GLU A 88 -14.32 -1.51 -4.06
C GLU A 88 -15.73 -1.90 -3.60
N PHE A 89 -15.88 -3.07 -2.96
CA PHE A 89 -17.16 -3.48 -2.39
C PHE A 89 -17.60 -2.59 -1.22
N GLU A 90 -16.67 -2.16 -0.38
CA GLU A 90 -16.95 -1.23 0.72
C GLU A 90 -17.39 0.15 0.18
N ILE A 91 -16.71 0.69 -0.83
CA ILE A 91 -17.08 1.95 -1.49
C ILE A 91 -18.50 1.84 -2.09
N ALA A 92 -18.86 0.68 -2.62
CA ALA A 92 -20.21 0.38 -3.09
C ALA A 92 -21.24 0.13 -1.95
N GLY A 93 -20.84 0.23 -0.68
CA GLY A 93 -21.67 -0.01 0.50
C GLY A 93 -21.88 -1.49 0.85
N ASN A 94 -21.30 -2.43 0.10
CA ASN A 94 -21.46 -3.87 0.26
C ASN A 94 -20.42 -4.46 1.22
N HIS A 95 -20.57 -4.16 2.50
CA HIS A 95 -19.65 -4.59 3.55
C HIS A 95 -19.60 -6.12 3.72
N GLU A 96 -20.73 -6.82 3.50
CA GLU A 96 -20.78 -8.29 3.56
C GLU A 96 -19.89 -8.91 2.49
N ARG A 97 -19.96 -8.41 1.26
CA ARG A 97 -19.11 -8.91 0.17
C ARG A 97 -17.64 -8.56 0.38
N ALA A 98 -17.33 -7.36 0.90
CA ALA A 98 -15.97 -6.97 1.25
C ALA A 98 -15.35 -7.93 2.29
N ILE A 99 -16.10 -8.27 3.34
CA ILE A 99 -15.68 -9.25 4.36
C ILE A 99 -15.49 -10.64 3.74
N GLN A 100 -16.43 -11.09 2.91
CA GLN A 100 -16.34 -12.40 2.27
C GLN A 100 -15.08 -12.50 1.38
N THR A 101 -14.76 -11.45 0.62
CA THR A 101 -13.54 -11.40 -0.19
C THR A 101 -12.29 -11.60 0.69
N LEU A 102 -12.18 -10.94 1.82
CA LEU A 102 -11.03 -11.13 2.73
C LEU A 102 -11.03 -12.51 3.41
N GLN A 103 -12.19 -13.11 3.66
CA GLN A 103 -12.27 -14.49 4.16
C GLN A 103 -11.82 -15.52 3.12
N GLU A 104 -12.13 -15.30 1.84
CA GLU A 104 -11.61 -16.11 0.73
C GLU A 104 -10.07 -16.05 0.71
N PHE A 105 -9.48 -14.86 0.89
CA PHE A 105 -8.02 -14.70 1.03
C PHE A 105 -7.44 -15.51 2.20
N LEU A 106 -8.09 -15.48 3.37
CA LEU A 106 -7.66 -16.28 4.53
C LEU A 106 -7.74 -17.80 4.29
N GLY A 107 -8.53 -18.25 3.32
CA GLY A 107 -8.55 -19.66 2.91
C GLY A 107 -7.36 -20.06 2.02
N LEU A 108 -6.73 -19.09 1.36
CA LEU A 108 -5.65 -19.30 0.37
C LEU A 108 -4.26 -19.04 0.95
N GLU A 109 -4.13 -18.08 1.87
CA GLU A 109 -2.83 -17.63 2.39
C GLU A 109 -2.45 -18.32 3.71
N SER A 110 -1.18 -18.73 3.81
CA SER A 110 -0.60 -19.39 4.98
C SER A 110 0.32 -18.51 5.81
N SER A 111 0.83 -17.40 5.25
CA SER A 111 1.67 -16.44 5.92
C SER A 111 0.93 -15.71 7.04
N GLU A 112 1.40 -15.89 8.27
CA GLU A 112 0.84 -15.25 9.47
C GLU A 112 0.76 -13.73 9.32
N LEU A 113 1.80 -13.10 8.75
CA LEU A 113 1.85 -11.66 8.54
C LEU A 113 0.67 -11.16 7.68
N HIS A 114 0.44 -11.78 6.52
CA HIS A 114 -0.60 -11.33 5.59
C HIS A 114 -2.00 -11.66 6.10
N ARG A 115 -2.16 -12.81 6.77
CA ARG A 115 -3.40 -13.17 7.44
C ARG A 115 -3.77 -12.16 8.51
N ASN A 116 -2.81 -11.73 9.33
CA ASN A 116 -3.03 -10.72 10.37
C ASN A 116 -3.51 -9.38 9.78
N ILE A 117 -3.00 -8.98 8.62
CA ILE A 117 -3.47 -7.78 7.91
C ILE A 117 -4.94 -7.95 7.49
N ALA A 118 -5.27 -9.05 6.80
CA ALA A 118 -6.64 -9.31 6.34
C ALA A 118 -7.64 -9.46 7.51
N GLU A 119 -7.25 -10.10 8.61
CA GLU A 119 -8.07 -10.22 9.82
C GLU A 119 -8.33 -8.87 10.49
N GLY A 120 -7.31 -7.99 10.52
CA GLY A 120 -7.47 -6.62 11.00
C GLY A 120 -8.52 -5.85 10.19
N GLU A 121 -8.50 -6.01 8.88
CA GLU A 121 -9.44 -5.35 7.97
C GLU A 121 -10.86 -5.91 8.08
N ILE A 122 -11.01 -7.24 8.22
CA ILE A 122 -12.31 -7.87 8.51
C ILE A 122 -12.92 -7.29 9.78
N LYS A 123 -12.14 -7.16 10.86
CA LYS A 123 -12.61 -6.58 12.13
C LYS A 123 -13.06 -5.13 11.95
N ARG A 124 -12.33 -4.35 11.14
CA ARG A 124 -12.70 -2.95 10.82
C ARG A 124 -14.05 -2.89 10.10
N LEU A 125 -14.22 -3.69 9.05
CA LEU A 125 -15.46 -3.74 8.26
C LEU A 125 -16.66 -4.20 9.11
N GLN A 126 -16.46 -5.19 9.99
CA GLN A 126 -17.49 -5.65 10.93
C GLN A 126 -17.91 -4.55 11.92
N GLY A 127 -16.94 -3.77 12.42
CA GLY A 127 -17.22 -2.63 13.29
C GLY A 127 -18.00 -1.50 12.59
N ALA A 128 -17.70 -1.25 11.30
CA ALA A 128 -18.39 -0.25 10.50
C ALA A 128 -19.82 -0.66 10.09
N ALA A 129 -20.06 -1.95 9.80
CA ALA A 129 -21.38 -2.45 9.43
C ALA A 129 -22.38 -2.53 10.60
N GLY A 130 -21.90 -2.46 11.84
CA GLY A 130 -22.72 -2.51 13.05
C GLY A 130 -23.08 -1.15 13.66
N ALA A 131 -22.62 -0.04 13.06
CA ALA A 131 -22.89 1.34 13.48
C ALA A 131 -23.98 1.99 12.63
#